data_AF-A0A3A5AFD0-F1
#
_entry.id   AF-A0A3A5AFD0-F1
#
_cell.length_a   1.000
_cell.length_b   1.000
_cell.length_c   1.000
_cell.angle_alpha   90.00
_cell.angle_beta   90.00
_cell.angle_gamma   90.00
#
_symmetry.space_group_name_H-M   'P 1'
#
loop_
_entity.id
_entity.type
_entity.pdbx_description
1 polymer ?
#
loop_
_entity_poly.entity_id
_entity_poly.type
_entity_poly.pdbx_seq_one_letter_code
_entity_poly.pdbx_strand_id
1 'polypeptide(L)'
;MVGPPLFCLPEETLDAALDTMRRHRVHRLYVRGEDGRTVGVLAYPDIVGILYRYCINCRRSLRLKEGSGTLEDNFRVREVMTPEIHASREDDSLQQVMETLAANRLGAVLIRDREGAGVGVVSKTDLILAYKHGVPAETPAQSVMNSPVQAVDAAGDLVDALKTMIFADVHRLFVYQDAPRNLVGILSLSDVARFRSGTCRACLVSRIKI
;
A
#
# COMPACT_ATOMS: atom_id res chain seq x y z
N MET A 1 -12.52 -7.37 23.09
CA MET A 1 -11.27 -8.13 22.89
C MET A 1 -11.20 -8.48 21.41
N VAL A 2 -10.19 -8.00 20.68
CA VAL A 2 -9.91 -8.50 19.32
C VAL A 2 -9.49 -9.96 19.48
N GLY A 3 -9.88 -10.86 18.57
CA GLY A 3 -9.70 -12.31 18.72
C GLY A 3 -8.25 -12.76 18.95
N PRO A 4 -8.01 -14.08 19.13
CA PRO A 4 -6.65 -14.59 19.36
C PRO A 4 -5.70 -14.15 18.24
N PRO A 5 -4.39 -13.99 18.51
CA PRO A 5 -3.42 -13.71 17.47
C PRO A 5 -3.52 -14.76 16.35
N LEU A 6 -3.43 -14.29 15.11
CA LEU A 6 -3.50 -15.15 13.93
C LEU A 6 -2.09 -15.49 13.48
N PHE A 7 -1.93 -16.73 13.03
CA PHE A 7 -0.63 -17.30 12.71
C PHE A 7 -0.60 -17.84 11.29
N CYS A 8 0.61 -17.87 10.72
CA CYS A 8 0.97 -18.71 9.58
C CYS A 8 2.17 -19.59 9.94
N LEU A 9 2.39 -20.64 9.16
CA LEU A 9 3.54 -21.54 9.28
C LEU A 9 4.59 -21.23 8.19
N PRO A 10 5.90 -21.43 8.45
CA PRO A 10 6.95 -21.21 7.44
C PRO A 10 6.73 -21.97 6.13
N GLU A 11 6.17 -23.18 6.19
CA GLU A 11 5.92 -24.03 5.04
C GLU A 11 4.62 -23.70 4.28
N GLU A 12 3.76 -22.85 4.85
CA GLU A 12 2.54 -22.39 4.18
C GLU A 12 2.86 -21.54 2.96
N THR A 13 1.93 -21.55 2.01
CA THR A 13 2.04 -20.70 0.83
C THR A 13 1.66 -19.26 1.20
N LEU A 14 2.30 -18.32 0.52
CA LEU A 14 1.99 -16.91 0.65
C LEU A 14 0.53 -16.61 0.33
N ASP A 15 -0.08 -17.38 -0.59
CA ASP A 15 -1.50 -17.24 -0.94
C ASP A 15 -2.41 -17.64 0.22
N ALA A 16 -2.07 -18.72 0.94
CA ALA A 16 -2.80 -19.12 2.14
C ALA A 16 -2.71 -18.05 3.25
N ALA A 17 -1.52 -17.48 3.46
CA ALA A 17 -1.36 -16.37 4.40
C ALA A 17 -2.17 -15.13 3.99
N LEU A 18 -2.14 -14.74 2.71
CA LEU A 18 -2.94 -13.61 2.20
C LEU A 18 -4.44 -13.85 2.35
N ASP A 19 -4.90 -15.08 2.13
CA ASP A 19 -6.28 -15.49 2.36
C ASP A 19 -6.66 -15.36 3.84
N THR A 20 -5.80 -15.81 4.76
CA THR A 20 -6.00 -15.63 6.20
C THR A 20 -6.07 -14.14 6.58
N MET A 21 -5.12 -13.33 6.09
CA MET A 21 -5.13 -11.88 6.28
C MET A 21 -6.44 -11.24 5.78
N ARG A 22 -6.91 -11.64 4.59
CA ARG A 22 -8.14 -11.12 3.98
C ARG A 22 -9.38 -11.52 4.78
N ARG A 23 -9.53 -12.80 5.11
CA ARG A 23 -10.71 -13.34 5.82
C ARG A 23 -10.88 -12.70 7.19
N HIS A 24 -9.77 -12.50 7.89
CA HIS A 24 -9.78 -11.93 9.24
C HIS A 24 -9.58 -10.41 9.28
N ARG A 25 -9.42 -9.77 8.11
CA ARG A 25 -9.18 -8.31 7.96
C ARG A 25 -7.99 -7.82 8.80
N VAL A 26 -6.92 -8.61 8.80
CA VAL A 26 -5.65 -8.26 9.43
C VAL A 26 -4.57 -8.01 8.38
N HIS A 27 -3.59 -7.17 8.72
CA HIS A 27 -2.48 -6.81 7.82
C HIS A 27 -1.17 -7.53 8.18
N ARG A 28 -1.21 -8.39 9.21
CA ARG A 28 -0.06 -9.11 9.74
C ARG A 28 -0.50 -10.45 10.32
N LEU A 29 0.36 -11.44 10.19
CA LEU A 29 0.27 -12.75 10.84
C LEU A 29 1.55 -12.98 11.63
N TYR A 30 1.44 -13.66 12.77
CA TYR A 30 2.62 -14.16 13.48
C TYR A 30 3.09 -15.46 12.82
N VAL A 31 4.40 -15.67 12.69
CA VAL A 31 4.95 -16.91 12.15
C VAL A 31 5.20 -17.87 13.31
N ARG A 32 4.58 -19.04 13.27
CA ARG A 32 4.75 -20.09 14.30
C ARG A 32 5.76 -21.13 13.83
N GLY A 33 6.82 -21.34 14.61
CA GLY A 33 7.82 -22.38 14.37
C GLY A 33 7.31 -23.78 14.72
N GLU A 34 8.07 -24.79 14.31
CA GLU A 34 7.75 -26.21 14.54
C GLU A 34 7.61 -26.58 16.04
N ASP A 35 8.31 -25.87 16.91
CA ASP A 35 8.26 -26.02 18.37
C ASP A 35 7.07 -25.30 19.03
N GLY A 36 6.18 -24.71 18.22
CA GLY A 36 5.01 -23.95 18.67
C GLY A 36 5.33 -22.52 19.11
N ARG A 37 6.60 -22.07 19.09
CA ARG A 37 6.97 -20.70 19.45
C ARG A 37 6.72 -19.73 18.30
N THR A 38 6.52 -18.47 18.63
CA THR A 38 6.48 -17.39 17.64
C THR A 38 7.92 -17.05 17.21
N VAL A 39 8.23 -17.26 15.93
CA VAL A 39 9.58 -17.04 15.37
C VAL A 39 9.68 -15.77 14.54
N GLY A 40 8.55 -15.16 14.19
CA GLY A 40 8.53 -13.94 13.39
C GLY A 40 7.14 -13.35 13.15
N VAL A 41 7.08 -12.40 12.23
CA VAL A 41 5.86 -11.75 11.75
C VAL A 41 5.94 -11.67 10.23
N LEU A 42 4.82 -11.90 9.56
CA LEU A 42 4.63 -11.68 8.13
C LEU A 42 3.60 -10.56 7.94
N ALA A 43 3.95 -9.50 7.24
CA ALA A 43 3.09 -8.37 6.93
C ALA A 43 3.18 -7.95 5.45
N TYR A 44 2.29 -7.05 5.01
CA TYR A 44 2.27 -6.59 3.62
C TYR A 44 3.61 -6.07 3.07
N PRO A 45 4.42 -5.29 3.81
CA PRO A 45 5.76 -4.91 3.34
C PRO A 45 6.67 -6.11 3.05
N ASP A 46 6.63 -7.14 3.89
CA ASP A 46 7.44 -8.36 3.69
C ASP A 46 7.01 -9.09 2.43
N ILE A 47 5.69 -9.25 2.25
CA ILE A 47 5.08 -9.87 1.08
C ILE A 47 5.48 -9.12 -0.20
N VAL A 48 5.31 -7.81 -0.21
CA VAL A 48 5.68 -6.96 -1.33
C VAL A 48 7.19 -7.02 -1.60
N GLY A 49 8.02 -7.04 -0.56
CA GLY A 49 9.47 -7.22 -0.68
C GLY A 49 9.85 -8.56 -1.29
N ILE A 50 9.18 -9.66 -0.88
CA ILE A 50 9.34 -10.99 -1.49
C ILE A 50 8.97 -10.92 -2.97
N LEU A 51 7.78 -10.41 -3.30
CA LEU A 51 7.29 -10.28 -4.68
C LEU A 51 8.26 -9.44 -5.53
N TYR A 52 8.72 -8.29 -5.00
CA TYR A 52 9.69 -7.44 -5.66
C TYR A 52 11.00 -8.17 -5.97
N ARG A 53 11.55 -8.93 -5.00
CA ARG A 53 12.76 -9.74 -5.21
C ARG A 53 12.58 -10.81 -6.29
N TYR A 54 11.41 -11.47 -6.32
CA TYR A 54 11.10 -12.42 -7.39
C TYR A 54 11.00 -11.70 -8.76
N CYS A 55 10.33 -10.55 -8.82
CA CYS A 55 10.19 -9.77 -10.04
C CYS A 55 11.53 -9.29 -10.61
N ILE A 56 12.46 -8.78 -9.78
CA ILE A 56 13.74 -8.26 -10.29
C ILE A 56 14.74 -9.36 -10.69
N ASN A 57 14.64 -10.56 -10.11
CA ASN A 57 15.53 -11.69 -10.38
C ASN A 57 14.95 -12.71 -11.37
N CYS A 58 13.71 -12.52 -11.81
CA CYS A 58 13.06 -13.43 -12.75
C CYS A 58 13.71 -13.30 -14.13
N ARG A 59 14.29 -14.39 -14.66
CA ARG A 59 14.87 -14.41 -16.03
C ARG A 59 13.83 -14.14 -17.14
N ARG A 60 12.53 -14.23 -16.82
CA ARG A 60 11.42 -13.84 -17.71
C ARG A 60 10.93 -12.41 -17.47
N SER A 61 11.27 -11.81 -16.34
CA SER A 61 11.08 -10.38 -16.10
C SER A 61 12.12 -9.64 -16.93
N LEU A 62 11.66 -8.77 -17.79
CA LEU A 62 12.34 -8.28 -18.99
C LEU A 62 13.62 -7.45 -18.76
N ARG A 63 14.18 -7.38 -17.55
CA ARG A 63 15.42 -6.64 -17.27
C ARG A 63 16.68 -7.26 -17.89
N LEU A 64 16.65 -8.53 -18.27
CA LEU A 64 17.80 -9.25 -18.87
C LEU A 64 17.66 -9.51 -20.37
N LYS A 65 16.60 -9.04 -21.05
CA LYS A 65 16.48 -9.11 -22.51
C LYS A 65 16.72 -7.73 -23.11
N GLU A 66 17.96 -7.45 -23.49
CA GLU A 66 18.21 -6.59 -24.65
C GLU A 66 17.61 -7.30 -25.88
N GLY A 67 16.42 -6.88 -26.30
CA GLY A 67 15.81 -7.30 -27.56
C GLY A 67 14.72 -8.38 -27.45
N SER A 68 13.57 -8.08 -28.07
CA SER A 68 12.52 -9.02 -28.52
C SER A 68 11.54 -9.60 -27.49
N GLY A 69 11.18 -8.87 -26.44
CA GLY A 69 9.91 -9.11 -25.72
C GLY A 69 8.88 -8.06 -26.14
N THR A 70 7.67 -8.46 -26.54
CA THR A 70 6.55 -7.52 -26.68
C THR A 70 6.34 -6.80 -25.34
N LEU A 71 6.06 -5.49 -25.39
CA LEU A 71 5.88 -4.59 -24.24
C LEU A 71 4.66 -4.93 -23.32
N GLU A 72 4.13 -6.15 -23.40
CA GLU A 72 2.81 -6.56 -22.90
C GLU A 72 2.85 -7.36 -21.57
N ASP A 73 4.04 -7.63 -21.01
CA ASP A 73 4.18 -8.51 -19.82
C ASP A 73 4.49 -7.77 -18.49
N ASN A 74 4.47 -6.42 -18.47
CA ASN A 74 4.59 -5.62 -17.23
C ASN A 74 3.23 -5.06 -16.80
N PHE A 75 2.83 -5.32 -15.55
CA PHE A 75 1.63 -4.72 -14.98
C PHE A 75 1.79 -3.22 -14.80
N ARG A 76 0.77 -2.47 -15.21
CA ARG A 76 0.66 -1.04 -14.98
C ARG A 76 -0.02 -0.76 -13.65
N VAL A 77 0.28 0.40 -13.07
CA VAL A 77 -0.32 0.84 -11.80
C VAL A 77 -1.84 0.82 -11.86
N ARG A 78 -2.45 1.27 -12.98
CA ARG A 78 -3.90 1.29 -13.17
C ARG A 78 -4.59 -0.08 -13.08
N GLU A 79 -3.87 -1.17 -13.32
CA GLU A 79 -4.40 -2.53 -13.26
C GLU A 79 -4.50 -3.05 -11.83
N VAL A 80 -3.82 -2.39 -10.88
CA VAL A 80 -3.71 -2.82 -9.48
C VAL A 80 -4.33 -1.81 -8.51
N MET A 81 -4.32 -0.52 -8.86
CA MET A 81 -4.80 0.55 -7.99
C MET A 81 -6.29 0.40 -7.62
N THR A 82 -6.66 1.00 -6.49
CA THR A 82 -8.06 1.28 -6.16
C THR A 82 -8.44 2.67 -6.70
N PRO A 83 -9.47 2.81 -7.55
CA PRO A 83 -9.84 4.08 -8.19
C PRO A 83 -10.58 5.06 -7.26
N GLU A 84 -10.73 4.73 -5.98
CA GLU A 84 -11.48 5.53 -5.01
C GLU A 84 -10.54 6.34 -4.13
N ILE A 85 -10.71 7.67 -4.13
CA ILE A 85 -9.97 8.60 -3.29
C ILE A 85 -10.92 9.28 -2.31
N HIS A 86 -10.70 9.03 -1.02
CA HIS A 86 -11.32 9.82 0.04
C HIS A 86 -10.46 11.05 0.32
N ALA A 87 -11.13 12.20 0.45
CA ALA A 87 -10.47 13.49 0.68
C ALA A 87 -11.17 14.33 1.74
N SER A 88 -10.38 15.12 2.46
CA SER A 88 -10.79 16.23 3.33
C SER A 88 -10.26 17.55 2.76
N ARG A 89 -10.77 18.68 3.22
CA ARG A 89 -10.28 20.00 2.85
C ARG A 89 -9.10 20.42 3.73
N GLU A 90 -8.27 21.31 3.22
CA GLU A 90 -7.10 21.84 3.91
C GLU A 90 -7.46 22.67 5.17
N ASP A 91 -8.66 23.23 5.18
CA ASP A 91 -9.25 23.99 6.29
C ASP A 91 -10.12 23.15 7.23
N ASP A 92 -10.34 21.86 6.95
CA ASP A 92 -10.97 20.95 7.89
C ASP A 92 -10.10 20.81 9.14
N SER A 93 -10.73 20.79 10.31
CA SER A 93 -10.05 20.56 11.58
C SER A 93 -9.49 19.13 11.68
N LEU A 94 -8.47 18.93 12.51
CA LEU A 94 -7.95 17.58 12.81
C LEU A 94 -9.05 16.66 13.34
N GLN A 95 -10.03 17.20 14.08
CA GLN A 95 -11.19 16.45 14.54
C GLN A 95 -12.02 15.89 13.37
N GLN A 96 -12.37 16.73 12.38
CA GLN A 96 -13.12 16.30 11.19
C GLN A 96 -12.33 15.27 10.37
N VAL A 97 -11.00 15.43 10.28
CA VAL A 97 -10.12 14.45 9.64
C VAL A 97 -10.13 13.11 10.39
N MET A 98 -10.06 13.14 11.73
CA MET A 98 -10.17 11.92 12.56
C MET A 98 -11.51 11.20 12.35
N GLU A 99 -12.62 11.94 12.31
CA GLU A 99 -13.95 11.40 12.04
C GLU A 99 -14.03 10.76 10.65
N THR A 100 -13.47 11.42 9.63
CA THR A 100 -13.39 10.90 8.26
C THR A 100 -12.60 9.59 8.19
N LEU A 101 -11.45 9.53 8.87
CA LEU A 101 -10.63 8.31 8.93
C LEU A 101 -11.34 7.18 9.67
N ALA A 102 -12.05 7.48 10.76
CA ALA A 102 -12.77 6.50 11.56
C ALA A 102 -13.98 5.93 10.81
N ALA A 103 -14.83 6.80 10.26
CA ALA A 103 -16.05 6.42 9.54
C ALA A 103 -15.75 5.51 8.33
N ASN A 104 -14.70 5.86 7.58
CA ASN A 104 -14.31 5.14 6.36
C ASN A 104 -13.26 4.04 6.61
N ARG A 105 -12.87 3.82 7.88
CA ARG A 105 -11.82 2.85 8.30
C ARG A 105 -10.49 3.03 7.55
N LEU A 106 -10.15 4.28 7.24
CA LEU A 106 -8.96 4.63 6.46
C LEU A 106 -7.73 4.75 7.36
N GLY A 107 -6.55 4.58 6.77
CA GLY A 107 -5.28 4.85 7.47
C GLY A 107 -4.76 6.28 7.26
N ALA A 108 -5.18 6.90 6.16
CA ALA A 108 -4.81 8.24 5.73
C ALA A 108 -5.86 8.78 4.76
N VAL A 109 -5.93 10.09 4.62
CA VAL A 109 -6.86 10.81 3.73
C VAL A 109 -6.09 11.84 2.90
N LEU A 110 -6.52 12.05 1.65
CA LEU A 110 -6.01 13.14 0.82
C LEU A 110 -6.51 14.48 1.36
N ILE A 111 -5.67 15.49 1.37
CA ILE A 111 -6.05 16.86 1.65
C ILE A 111 -6.13 17.64 0.34
N ARG A 112 -7.27 18.28 0.10
CA ARG A 112 -7.51 19.12 -1.06
C ARG A 112 -7.52 20.60 -0.68
N ASP A 113 -6.94 21.42 -1.54
CA ASP A 113 -7.06 22.87 -1.43
C ASP A 113 -8.48 23.37 -1.80
N ARG A 114 -8.67 24.68 -1.73
CA ARG A 114 -9.93 25.34 -2.14
C ARG A 114 -10.29 25.14 -3.60
N GLU A 115 -9.30 24.96 -4.49
CA GLU A 115 -9.49 24.69 -5.91
C GLU A 115 -9.83 23.21 -6.20
N GLY A 116 -9.74 22.36 -5.17
CA GLY A 116 -10.03 20.93 -5.23
C GLY A 116 -8.84 20.06 -5.63
N ALA A 117 -7.64 20.63 -5.76
CA ALA A 117 -6.42 19.91 -6.07
C ALA A 117 -5.84 19.23 -4.82
N GLY A 118 -5.29 18.03 -4.96
CA GLY A 118 -4.65 17.32 -3.86
C GLY A 118 -3.31 17.95 -3.50
N VAL A 119 -3.18 18.49 -2.28
CA VAL A 119 -2.00 19.25 -1.82
C VAL A 119 -1.22 18.57 -0.71
N GLY A 120 -1.82 17.61 0.00
CA GLY A 120 -1.12 16.86 1.03
C GLY A 120 -1.89 15.63 1.50
N VAL A 121 -1.36 14.97 2.52
CA VAL A 121 -1.93 13.75 3.10
C VAL A 121 -1.86 13.83 4.61
N VAL A 122 -2.93 13.45 5.29
CA VAL A 122 -2.93 13.26 6.76
C VAL A 122 -3.21 11.80 7.07
N SER A 123 -2.30 11.17 7.81
CA SER A 123 -2.40 9.81 8.29
C SER A 123 -2.74 9.73 9.78
N LYS A 124 -3.13 8.55 10.25
CA LYS A 124 -3.31 8.28 11.68
C LYS A 124 -2.04 8.57 12.49
N THR A 125 -0.86 8.32 11.92
CA THR A 125 0.43 8.59 12.58
C THR A 125 0.64 10.09 12.74
N ASP A 126 0.32 10.89 11.73
CA ASP A 126 0.44 12.35 11.78
C ASP A 126 -0.45 12.93 12.88
N LEU A 127 -1.68 12.43 13.01
CA LEU A 127 -2.61 12.83 14.07
C LEU A 127 -2.13 12.44 15.47
N ILE A 128 -1.54 11.26 15.62
CA ILE A 128 -0.92 10.82 16.90
C ILE A 128 0.25 11.74 17.26
N LEU A 129 1.08 12.10 16.28
CA LEU A 129 2.19 13.03 16.50
C LEU A 129 1.69 14.42 16.87
N ALA A 130 0.70 14.96 16.14
CA ALA A 130 0.08 16.24 16.44
C ALA A 130 -0.49 16.27 17.87
N TYR A 131 -1.24 15.23 18.26
CA TYR A 131 -1.75 15.07 19.61
C TYR A 131 -0.62 15.04 20.67
N LYS A 132 0.44 14.26 20.43
CA LYS A 132 1.61 14.18 21.31
C LYS A 132 2.29 15.54 21.50
N HIS A 133 2.26 16.39 20.47
CA HIS A 133 2.81 17.74 20.51
C HIS A 133 1.84 18.79 21.07
N GLY A 134 0.65 18.39 21.52
CA GLY A 134 -0.35 19.31 22.10
C GLY A 134 -1.03 20.20 21.06
N VAL A 135 -1.03 19.79 19.79
CA VAL A 135 -1.76 20.51 18.73
C VAL A 135 -3.27 20.40 19.00
N PRO A 136 -4.01 21.52 19.12
CA PRO A 136 -5.46 21.50 19.31
C PRO A 136 -6.20 20.76 18.20
N ALA A 137 -7.31 20.11 18.51
CA ALA A 137 -8.08 19.32 17.54
C ALA A 137 -8.75 20.20 16.47
N GLU A 138 -8.95 21.48 16.78
CA GLU A 138 -9.54 22.51 15.92
C GLU A 138 -8.52 23.04 14.89
N THR A 139 -7.24 22.67 15.02
CA THR A 139 -6.19 23.07 14.09
C THR A 139 -6.51 22.59 12.67
N PRO A 140 -6.33 23.43 11.63
CA PRO A 140 -6.52 23.02 10.24
C PRO A 140 -5.60 21.88 9.81
N ALA A 141 -6.10 20.98 8.95
CA ALA A 141 -5.38 19.83 8.41
C ALA A 141 -4.07 20.23 7.71
N GLN A 142 -4.08 21.37 6.99
CA GLN A 142 -2.88 21.90 6.31
C GLN A 142 -1.69 22.14 7.24
N SER A 143 -1.92 22.34 8.53
CA SER A 143 -0.86 22.61 9.51
C SER A 143 -0.07 21.37 9.90
N VAL A 144 -0.58 20.17 9.63
CA VAL A 144 0.06 18.89 10.00
C VAL A 144 0.20 17.91 8.84
N MET A 145 -0.36 18.22 7.67
CA MET A 145 -0.31 17.35 6.50
C MET A 145 1.13 17.16 6.00
N ASN A 146 1.41 15.99 5.45
CA ASN A 146 2.62 15.75 4.69
C ASN A 146 2.41 16.21 3.24
N SER A 147 3.34 17.00 2.73
CA SER A 147 3.34 17.56 1.37
C SER A 147 4.74 17.50 0.75
N PRO A 148 4.86 17.35 -0.59
CA PRO A 148 3.77 17.16 -1.55
C PRO A 148 3.17 15.74 -1.49
N VAL A 149 2.01 15.55 -2.11
CA VAL A 149 1.40 14.22 -2.29
C VAL A 149 2.34 13.33 -3.09
N GLN A 150 2.75 12.20 -2.52
CA GLN A 150 3.51 11.20 -3.27
C GLN A 150 2.59 10.47 -4.25
N ALA A 151 2.87 10.63 -5.55
CA ALA A 151 2.04 10.08 -6.61
C ALA A 151 2.86 9.45 -7.74
N VAL A 152 2.25 8.50 -8.46
CA VAL A 152 2.80 7.82 -9.62
C VAL A 152 1.81 7.82 -10.78
N ASP A 153 2.31 7.65 -12.00
CA ASP A 153 1.48 7.58 -13.21
C ASP A 153 0.67 6.28 -13.26
N ALA A 154 -0.62 6.36 -13.58
CA ALA A 154 -1.51 5.25 -13.85
C ALA A 154 -0.97 4.31 -14.96
N ALA A 155 -0.30 4.86 -15.96
CA ALA A 155 0.34 4.13 -17.04
C ALA A 155 1.78 3.66 -16.70
N GLY A 156 2.30 4.02 -15.53
CA GLY A 156 3.63 3.64 -15.08
C GLY A 156 3.74 2.16 -14.71
N ASP A 157 4.98 1.66 -14.65
CA ASP A 157 5.27 0.29 -14.29
C ASP A 157 5.05 0.04 -12.79
N LEU A 158 4.33 -1.04 -12.46
CA LEU A 158 4.07 -1.43 -11.07
C LEU A 158 5.37 -1.65 -10.28
N VAL A 159 6.40 -2.21 -10.92
CA VAL A 159 7.70 -2.45 -10.28
C VAL A 159 8.38 -1.14 -9.88
N ASP A 160 8.24 -0.09 -10.69
CA ASP A 160 8.80 1.22 -10.35
C ASP A 160 7.99 1.89 -9.23
N ALA A 161 6.65 1.77 -9.24
CA ALA A 161 5.83 2.20 -8.12
C ALA A 161 6.20 1.47 -6.81
N LEU A 162 6.50 0.17 -6.88
CA LEU A 162 6.99 -0.60 -5.73
C LEU A 162 8.34 -0.11 -5.22
N LYS A 163 9.28 0.24 -6.11
CA LYS A 163 10.54 0.86 -5.70
C LYS A 163 10.29 2.18 -4.98
N THR A 164 9.41 3.02 -5.51
CA THR A 164 9.05 4.29 -4.87
C THR A 164 8.51 4.06 -3.46
N MET A 165 7.60 3.09 -3.27
CA MET A 165 7.11 2.72 -1.93
C MET A 165 8.24 2.30 -0.98
N ILE A 166 9.16 1.45 -1.44
CA ILE A 166 10.27 0.93 -0.63
C ILE A 166 11.26 2.04 -0.26
N PHE A 167 11.67 2.87 -1.22
CA PHE A 167 12.70 3.89 -0.98
C PHE A 167 12.17 5.10 -0.22
N ALA A 168 10.90 5.47 -0.43
CA ALA A 168 10.27 6.55 0.31
C ALA A 168 9.68 6.09 1.66
N ASP A 169 9.77 4.79 1.98
CA ASP A 169 9.19 4.16 3.18
C ASP A 169 7.69 4.49 3.35
N VAL A 170 6.94 4.41 2.24
CA VAL A 170 5.50 4.69 2.21
C VAL A 170 4.69 3.46 1.84
N HIS A 171 3.57 3.27 2.54
CA HIS A 171 2.68 2.12 2.30
C HIS A 171 1.65 2.36 1.20
N ARG A 172 1.54 3.60 0.71
CA ARG A 172 0.57 4.04 -0.28
C ARG A 172 1.16 5.12 -1.17
N LEU A 173 0.80 5.07 -2.44
CA LEU A 173 1.05 6.10 -3.43
C LEU A 173 -0.29 6.53 -4.01
N PHE A 174 -0.46 7.82 -4.23
CA PHE A 174 -1.54 8.29 -5.07
C PHE A 174 -1.24 7.97 -6.52
N VAL A 175 -2.28 7.82 -7.33
CA VAL A 175 -2.13 7.54 -8.75
C VAL A 175 -2.73 8.69 -9.52
N TYR A 176 -1.97 9.26 -10.46
CA TYR A 176 -2.44 10.31 -11.34
C TYR A 176 -2.59 9.81 -12.78
N GLN A 177 -3.42 10.50 -13.56
CA GLN A 177 -3.58 10.25 -14.99
C GLN A 177 -3.41 11.54 -15.77
N ASP A 178 -2.64 11.51 -16.85
CA ASP A 178 -2.31 12.62 -17.75
C ASP A 178 -1.49 13.76 -17.12
N ALA A 179 -1.89 14.24 -15.93
CA ALA A 179 -1.21 15.30 -15.20
C ALA A 179 -1.12 14.97 -13.69
N PRO A 180 -0.02 15.33 -12.99
CA PRO A 180 0.16 15.02 -11.57
C PRO A 180 -0.94 15.53 -10.63
N ARG A 181 -1.66 16.58 -11.01
CA ARG A 181 -2.79 17.12 -10.23
C ARG A 181 -4.07 16.29 -10.36
N ASN A 182 -4.20 15.49 -11.43
CA ASN A 182 -5.38 14.68 -11.68
C ASN A 182 -5.22 13.31 -11.01
N LEU A 183 -5.47 13.27 -9.70
CA LEU A 183 -5.42 12.04 -8.91
C LEU A 183 -6.66 11.19 -9.18
N VAL A 184 -6.45 9.96 -9.67
CA VAL A 184 -7.49 9.01 -10.11
C VAL A 184 -7.57 7.74 -9.28
N GLY A 185 -6.64 7.53 -8.35
CA GLY A 185 -6.68 6.37 -7.47
C GLY A 185 -5.59 6.36 -6.40
N ILE A 186 -5.54 5.25 -5.68
CA ILE A 186 -4.53 4.94 -4.66
C ILE A 186 -3.99 3.54 -4.94
N LEU A 187 -2.67 3.41 -4.94
CA LEU A 187 -1.97 2.13 -4.93
C LEU A 187 -1.45 1.89 -3.51
N SER A 188 -1.81 0.78 -2.87
CA SER A 188 -1.34 0.40 -1.53
C SER A 188 -0.56 -0.91 -1.55
N LEU A 189 0.26 -1.16 -0.52
CA LEU A 189 0.93 -2.45 -0.35
C LEU A 189 -0.06 -3.63 -0.32
N SER A 190 -1.27 -3.44 0.22
CA SER A 190 -2.30 -4.48 0.19
C SER A 190 -2.86 -4.75 -1.20
N ASP A 191 -2.95 -3.73 -2.06
CA ASP A 191 -3.38 -3.92 -3.44
C ASP A 191 -2.35 -4.75 -4.18
N VAL A 192 -1.06 -4.39 -4.05
CA VAL A 192 0.03 -5.12 -4.71
C VAL A 192 0.16 -6.55 -4.18
N ALA A 193 0.10 -6.74 -2.86
CA ALA A 193 0.22 -8.06 -2.27
C ALA A 193 -0.93 -9.00 -2.62
N ARG A 194 -2.15 -8.46 -2.80
CA ARG A 194 -3.34 -9.24 -3.20
C ARG A 194 -3.47 -9.40 -4.70
N PHE A 195 -2.68 -8.66 -5.48
CA PHE A 195 -2.75 -8.72 -6.93
C PHE A 195 -2.31 -10.09 -7.43
N ARG A 196 -3.27 -10.85 -7.97
CA ARG A 196 -3.03 -12.17 -8.55
C ARG A 196 -2.76 -12.01 -10.03
N SER A 197 -1.49 -11.98 -10.42
CA SER A 197 -1.12 -12.10 -11.83
C SER A 197 -1.37 -13.53 -12.31
N GLY A 198 -2.56 -13.80 -12.86
CA GLY A 198 -2.87 -15.08 -13.50
C GLY A 198 -2.02 -15.37 -14.75
N THR A 199 -1.36 -14.34 -15.30
CA THR A 199 -0.60 -14.38 -16.56
C THR A 199 0.89 -14.67 -16.34
N CYS A 200 1.48 -14.21 -15.24
CA CYS A 200 2.89 -14.50 -14.94
C CYS A 200 3.04 -15.91 -14.35
N ARG A 201 3.21 -16.92 -15.22
CA ARG A 201 3.46 -18.32 -14.83
C ARG A 201 4.69 -18.52 -13.91
N ALA A 202 5.55 -17.52 -13.76
CA ALA A 202 6.75 -17.56 -12.92
C ALA A 202 6.51 -17.13 -11.46
N CYS A 203 5.46 -16.35 -11.16
CA CYS A 203 5.24 -15.74 -9.84
C CYS A 203 3.84 -16.06 -9.27
N LEU A 204 3.37 -17.30 -9.44
CA LEU A 204 2.13 -17.72 -8.78
C LEU A 204 2.35 -17.69 -7.26
N VAL A 205 1.67 -16.77 -6.58
CA VAL A 205 1.72 -16.58 -5.12
C VAL A 205 1.44 -17.90 -4.37
N SER A 206 0.65 -18.79 -4.98
CA SER A 206 0.37 -20.14 -4.48
C SER A 206 1.59 -21.08 -4.46
N ARG A 207 2.70 -20.73 -5.11
CA ARG A 207 3.95 -21.51 -5.13
C ARG A 207 5.06 -20.90 -4.28
N ILE A 208 4.87 -19.69 -3.76
CA ILE A 208 5.83 -19.01 -2.89
C ILE A 208 5.55 -19.47 -1.46
N LYS A 209 6.56 -20.04 -0.80
CA LYS A 209 6.50 -20.38 0.64
C LYS A 209 6.99 -19.21 1.48
N ILE A 210 6.55 -19.16 2.74
CA ILE A 210 6.88 -18.12 3.72
C ILE A 210 8.34 -18.25 4.20
#